data_AF-A0A933WUU7-F1
#
_entry.id   AF-A0A933WUU7-F1
#
_cell.length_a   1.000
_cell.length_b   1.000
_cell.length_c   1.000
_cell.angle_alpha   90.00
_cell.angle_beta   90.00
_cell.angle_gamma   90.00
#
_symmetry.space_group_name_H-M   'P 1'
#
loop_
_entity.id
_entity.type
_entity.pdbx_description
1 polymer ?
#
loop_
_entity_poly.entity_id
_entity_poly.type
_entity_poly.pdbx_seq_one_letter_code
_entity_poly.pdbx_strand_id
1 'polypeptide(L)'
;MKKSRMMLLALALSSASAVFATTLTPAVTAQGERTPAEAQETEFTKLEKEYVAAKLAWDAAVKEAKAKQEKAPSRIEPAFWARFEVLANQGDKQALAWCVRFLKRANLTNAELAAKAPSLHEKLLDAMLKDEQSKLPFTLTDFLTGIVPQSVDQQYLTVEQAQALFARAKATAKADDTQAAALLASLSLPNRAIQDEGEREQKDLAANKAVAQKFPKTPSGTAARGFVNRVENLVEGKPVLDFTTKDVEDVEFKLSDYRGKVVLLDFWGFW
;
A
#
# COMPACT_ATOMS: atom_id res chain seq x y z
N MET A 1 -43.66 -14.68 -21.02
CA MET A 1 -43.60 -15.52 -22.24
C MET A 1 -44.21 -14.76 -23.40
N LYS A 2 -43.41 -14.32 -24.38
CA LYS A 2 -43.86 -13.94 -25.72
C LYS A 2 -42.64 -14.00 -26.65
N LYS A 3 -42.55 -15.09 -27.42
CA LYS A 3 -41.63 -15.26 -28.55
C LYS A 3 -42.31 -14.77 -29.81
N SER A 4 -41.62 -13.99 -30.63
CA SER A 4 -41.92 -13.73 -32.04
C SER A 4 -40.78 -12.93 -32.63
N ARG A 5 -40.34 -13.07 -33.89
CA ARG A 5 -40.39 -14.14 -34.88
C ARG A 5 -39.31 -13.70 -35.87
N MET A 6 -38.44 -14.63 -36.23
CA MET A 6 -37.41 -14.53 -37.26
C MET A 6 -38.07 -14.31 -38.64
N MET A 7 -37.54 -13.40 -39.45
CA MET A 7 -37.84 -13.35 -40.88
C MET A 7 -36.58 -12.94 -41.65
N LEU A 8 -35.99 -13.93 -42.33
CA LEU A 8 -35.05 -13.77 -43.43
C LEU A 8 -35.81 -13.19 -44.64
N LEU A 9 -35.18 -12.28 -45.37
CA LEU A 9 -35.41 -12.14 -46.81
C LEU A 9 -34.08 -11.80 -47.50
N ALA A 10 -33.73 -12.64 -48.47
CA ALA A 10 -32.60 -12.49 -49.38
C ALA A 10 -33.13 -12.31 -50.82
N LEU A 11 -32.27 -11.73 -51.67
CA LEU A 11 -32.22 -11.59 -53.14
C LEU A 11 -32.11 -10.10 -53.53
N ALA A 12 -30.96 -9.58 -53.99
CA ALA A 12 -30.18 -9.84 -55.21
C ALA A 12 -30.85 -9.30 -56.49
N LEU A 13 -30.23 -8.30 -57.14
CA LEU A 13 -29.61 -8.41 -58.49
C LEU A 13 -29.06 -7.06 -58.99
N SER A 14 -27.89 -7.14 -59.68
CA SER A 14 -27.54 -6.44 -60.95
C SER A 14 -27.38 -4.91 -60.92
N SER A 15 -26.44 -4.21 -61.57
CA SER A 15 -25.24 -4.47 -62.39
C SER A 15 -24.81 -3.08 -62.87
N ALA A 16 -23.51 -2.78 -62.98
CA ALA A 16 -22.94 -2.02 -64.11
C ALA A 16 -21.45 -1.75 -63.88
N SER A 17 -20.66 -2.17 -64.85
CA SER A 17 -19.24 -1.94 -64.97
C SER A 17 -18.92 -0.47 -65.26
N ALA A 18 -17.82 0.04 -64.72
CA ALA A 18 -17.05 1.10 -65.34
C ALA A 18 -15.56 0.84 -65.08
N VAL A 19 -14.84 0.58 -66.18
CA VAL A 19 -13.39 0.46 -66.23
C VAL A 19 -12.81 1.87 -66.23
N PHE A 20 -11.99 2.20 -65.24
CA PHE A 20 -11.00 3.26 -65.36
C PHE A 20 -9.65 2.71 -64.90
N ALA A 21 -8.75 2.57 -65.85
CA ALA A 21 -7.33 2.37 -65.59
C ALA A 21 -6.75 3.70 -65.11
N THR A 22 -6.22 3.72 -63.90
CA THR A 22 -5.35 4.80 -63.44
C THR A 22 -4.15 4.14 -62.77
N THR A 23 -3.00 4.27 -63.40
CA THR A 23 -1.71 3.89 -62.84
C THR A 23 -1.35 4.86 -61.72
N LEU A 24 -1.38 4.38 -60.47
CA LEU A 24 -0.78 5.06 -59.33
C LEU A 24 0.20 4.09 -58.65
N THR A 25 1.42 4.57 -58.54
CA THR A 25 2.58 4.03 -57.82
C THR A 25 2.23 3.62 -56.38
N PRO A 26 2.88 2.58 -55.81
CA PRO A 26 2.67 2.22 -54.42
C PRO A 26 3.53 3.13 -53.53
N ALA A 27 2.86 3.96 -52.74
CA ALA A 27 3.45 4.55 -51.55
C ALA A 27 2.39 4.48 -50.45
N VAL A 28 2.85 4.31 -49.20
CA VAL A 28 2.09 4.35 -47.94
C VAL A 28 1.79 2.97 -47.33
N THR A 29 2.72 2.59 -46.44
CA THR A 29 2.54 1.97 -45.12
C THR A 29 1.58 0.79 -44.98
N ALA A 30 2.14 -0.42 -44.98
CA ALA A 30 1.66 -1.48 -44.11
C ALA A 30 2.17 -1.23 -42.68
N GLN A 31 1.56 -0.28 -41.96
CA GLN A 31 1.48 -0.40 -40.51
C GLN A 31 0.41 -1.45 -40.23
N GLY A 32 0.86 -2.68 -39.97
CA GLY A 32 -0.02 -3.71 -39.46
C GLY A 32 -0.72 -3.19 -38.21
N GLU A 33 -2.06 -3.11 -38.29
CA GLU A 33 -2.92 -2.99 -37.12
C GLU A 33 -2.62 -4.19 -36.21
N ARG A 34 -1.82 -3.95 -35.16
CA ARG A 34 -1.66 -4.91 -34.07
C ARG A 34 -2.98 -4.92 -33.30
N THR A 35 -3.66 -6.06 -33.32
CA THR A 35 -4.75 -6.39 -32.40
C THR A 35 -4.30 -6.22 -30.93
N PRO A 36 -5.17 -5.79 -29.99
CA PRO A 36 -4.84 -5.61 -28.57
C PRO A 36 -4.62 -6.91 -27.76
N ALA A 37 -4.40 -8.05 -28.40
CA ALA A 37 -4.26 -9.34 -27.75
C ALA A 37 -2.79 -9.78 -27.80
N GLU A 38 -2.25 -10.12 -26.64
CA GLU A 38 -0.84 -10.50 -26.37
C GLU A 38 0.10 -9.31 -26.12
N ALA A 39 -0.16 -8.57 -25.04
CA ALA A 39 0.94 -7.93 -24.33
C ALA A 39 1.96 -9.03 -23.98
N GLN A 40 3.19 -8.91 -24.49
CA GLN A 40 4.25 -9.88 -24.26
C GLN A 40 4.38 -10.15 -22.76
N GLU A 41 4.24 -11.42 -22.39
CA GLU A 41 4.33 -11.86 -21.00
C GLU A 41 5.73 -11.58 -20.47
N THR A 42 5.82 -10.71 -19.47
CA THR A 42 7.11 -10.33 -18.85
C THR A 42 7.68 -11.50 -18.05
N GLU A 43 9.00 -11.52 -17.88
CA GLU A 43 9.67 -12.53 -17.03
C GLU A 43 9.15 -12.50 -15.58
N PHE A 44 8.80 -11.32 -15.07
CA PHE A 44 8.09 -11.20 -13.79
C PHE A 44 6.75 -11.94 -13.80
N THR A 45 5.92 -11.72 -14.82
CA THR A 45 4.58 -12.34 -14.90
C THR A 45 4.66 -13.87 -14.95
N LYS A 46 5.64 -14.42 -15.69
CA LYS A 46 5.90 -15.87 -15.71
C LYS A 46 6.29 -16.39 -14.32
N LEU A 47 7.26 -15.73 -13.70
CA LEU A 47 7.74 -16.11 -12.37
C LEU A 47 6.65 -15.97 -11.28
N GLU A 48 5.82 -14.95 -11.36
CA GLU A 48 4.68 -14.74 -10.47
C GLU A 48 3.64 -15.85 -10.62
N LYS A 49 3.31 -16.27 -11.85
CA LYS A 49 2.41 -17.41 -12.07
C LYS A 49 2.95 -18.71 -11.46
N GLU A 50 4.24 -18.98 -11.62
CA GLU A 50 4.89 -20.13 -10.98
C GLU A 50 4.81 -20.04 -9.44
N TYR A 51 5.09 -18.87 -8.88
CA TYR A 51 4.99 -18.63 -7.43
C TYR A 51 3.55 -18.82 -6.92
N VAL A 52 2.56 -18.28 -7.61
CA VAL A 52 1.14 -18.40 -7.22
C VAL A 52 0.69 -19.87 -7.27
N ALA A 53 1.05 -20.61 -8.31
CA ALA A 53 0.76 -22.03 -8.41
C ALA A 53 1.40 -22.83 -7.25
N ALA A 54 2.68 -22.57 -6.96
CA ALA A 54 3.37 -23.18 -5.82
C ALA A 54 2.73 -22.79 -4.47
N LYS A 55 2.27 -21.54 -4.33
CA LYS A 55 1.61 -21.04 -3.11
C LYS A 55 0.29 -21.73 -2.86
N LEU A 56 -0.52 -21.93 -3.89
CA LEU A 56 -1.78 -22.66 -3.80
C LEU A 56 -1.56 -24.12 -3.39
N ALA A 57 -0.58 -24.79 -3.98
CA ALA A 57 -0.21 -26.16 -3.60
C ALA A 57 0.28 -26.22 -2.15
N TRP A 58 1.13 -25.28 -1.73
CA TRP A 58 1.61 -25.19 -0.35
C TRP A 58 0.47 -24.93 0.64
N ASP A 59 -0.48 -24.04 0.33
CA ASP A 59 -1.64 -23.76 1.19
C ASP A 59 -2.53 -25.00 1.37
N ALA A 60 -2.75 -25.76 0.31
CA ALA A 60 -3.47 -27.03 0.37
C ALA A 60 -2.75 -28.03 1.29
N ALA A 61 -1.43 -28.17 1.14
CA ALA A 61 -0.62 -29.06 1.96
C ALA A 61 -0.57 -28.63 3.44
N VAL A 62 -0.51 -27.32 3.74
CA VAL A 62 -0.61 -26.80 5.11
C VAL A 62 -1.96 -27.12 5.73
N LYS A 63 -3.05 -26.96 4.97
CA LYS A 63 -4.41 -27.29 5.43
C LYS A 63 -4.55 -28.78 5.73
N GLU A 64 -4.01 -29.64 4.86
CA GLU A 64 -4.01 -31.09 5.06
C GLU A 64 -3.19 -31.50 6.29
N ALA A 65 -1.96 -30.98 6.42
CA ALA A 65 -1.11 -31.24 7.59
C ALA A 65 -1.82 -30.82 8.88
N LYS A 66 -2.47 -29.65 8.89
CA LYS A 66 -3.25 -29.18 10.05
C LYS A 66 -4.41 -30.12 10.39
N ALA A 67 -5.13 -30.64 9.39
CA ALA A 67 -6.22 -31.60 9.60
C ALA A 67 -5.72 -32.92 10.19
N LYS A 68 -4.49 -33.33 9.85
CA LYS A 68 -3.83 -34.53 10.38
C LYS A 68 -3.02 -34.30 11.65
N GLN A 69 -2.98 -33.06 12.17
CA GLN A 69 -2.10 -32.64 13.28
C GLN A 69 -0.60 -32.90 13.01
N GLU A 70 -0.19 -32.82 11.74
CA GLU A 70 1.18 -33.00 11.29
C GLU A 70 1.92 -31.66 11.19
N LYS A 71 3.26 -31.73 11.12
CA LYS A 71 4.10 -30.55 10.89
C LYS A 71 3.82 -29.97 9.50
N ALA A 72 3.57 -28.67 9.45
CA ALA A 72 3.37 -27.97 8.19
C ALA A 72 4.62 -28.03 7.28
N PRO A 73 4.44 -28.10 5.94
CA PRO A 73 5.56 -28.06 5.01
C PRO A 73 6.34 -26.74 5.10
N SER A 74 7.63 -26.81 4.77
CA SER A 74 8.50 -25.64 4.69
C SER A 74 7.95 -24.56 3.77
N ARG A 75 8.24 -23.30 4.08
CA ARG A 75 7.86 -22.14 3.25
C ARG A 75 8.46 -22.23 1.85
N ILE A 76 7.75 -21.71 0.86
CA ILE A 76 8.18 -21.74 -0.54
C ILE A 76 8.97 -20.49 -0.95
N GLU A 77 8.78 -19.37 -0.26
CA GLU A 77 9.38 -18.08 -0.60
C GLU A 77 10.93 -18.15 -0.79
N PRO A 78 11.70 -18.90 0.02
CA PRO A 78 13.15 -19.02 -0.18
C PRO A 78 13.55 -19.58 -1.55
N ALA A 79 12.78 -20.52 -2.11
CA ALA A 79 13.08 -21.12 -3.41
C ALA A 79 12.85 -20.17 -4.59
N PHE A 80 12.03 -19.13 -4.40
CA PHE A 80 11.73 -18.11 -5.42
C PHE A 80 12.57 -16.84 -5.25
N TRP A 81 13.13 -16.61 -4.06
CA TRP A 81 13.82 -15.36 -3.72
C TRP A 81 14.88 -14.95 -4.73
N ALA A 82 15.85 -15.83 -5.01
CA ALA A 82 16.97 -15.52 -5.90
C ALA A 82 16.50 -15.12 -7.32
N ARG A 83 15.40 -15.71 -7.81
CA ARG A 83 14.84 -15.41 -9.13
C ARG A 83 14.18 -14.03 -9.16
N PHE A 84 13.40 -13.69 -8.14
CA PHE A 84 12.84 -12.34 -8.01
C PHE A 84 13.93 -11.30 -7.77
N GLU A 85 14.97 -11.62 -7.00
CA GLU A 85 16.08 -10.71 -6.72
C GLU A 85 16.85 -10.35 -8.00
N VAL A 86 17.05 -11.29 -8.93
CA VAL A 86 17.66 -10.99 -10.24
C VAL A 86 16.84 -9.95 -11.00
N LEU A 87 15.52 -10.14 -11.09
CA LEU A 87 14.63 -9.19 -11.77
C LEU A 87 14.58 -7.83 -11.06
N ALA A 88 14.55 -7.83 -9.72
CA ALA A 88 14.58 -6.62 -8.92
C ALA A 88 15.87 -5.83 -9.14
N ASN A 89 17.01 -6.51 -9.27
CA ASN A 89 18.30 -5.90 -9.57
C ASN A 89 18.39 -5.35 -11.00
N GLN A 90 17.59 -5.87 -11.93
CA GLN A 90 17.42 -5.33 -13.28
C GLN A 90 16.47 -4.11 -13.32
N GLY A 91 15.88 -3.74 -12.18
CA GLY A 91 14.97 -2.60 -12.06
C GLY A 91 13.50 -2.92 -12.29
N ASP A 92 13.11 -4.20 -12.31
CA ASP A 92 11.70 -4.59 -12.36
C ASP A 92 11.00 -4.17 -11.05
N LYS A 93 10.07 -3.22 -11.17
CA LYS A 93 9.36 -2.63 -10.02
C LYS A 93 8.46 -3.62 -9.28
N GLN A 94 7.87 -4.59 -9.99
CA GLN A 94 7.02 -5.60 -9.37
C GLN A 94 7.87 -6.60 -8.60
N ALA A 95 9.02 -6.98 -9.16
CA ALA A 95 10.01 -7.82 -8.47
C ALA A 95 10.59 -7.10 -7.23
N LEU A 96 10.90 -5.80 -7.32
CA LEU A 96 11.32 -4.99 -6.17
C LEU A 96 10.26 -5.01 -5.05
N ALA A 97 9.00 -4.76 -5.40
CA ALA A 97 7.89 -4.79 -4.45
C ALA A 97 7.71 -6.19 -3.83
N TRP A 98 7.88 -7.24 -4.62
CA TRP A 98 7.84 -8.63 -4.15
C TRP A 98 8.98 -8.89 -3.15
N CYS A 99 10.23 -8.58 -3.51
CA CYS A 99 11.39 -8.79 -2.63
C CYS A 99 11.21 -8.06 -1.29
N VAL A 100 10.88 -6.76 -1.32
CA VAL A 100 10.66 -5.98 -0.09
C VAL A 100 9.57 -6.60 0.79
N ARG A 101 8.42 -6.99 0.22
CA ARG A 101 7.31 -7.60 0.95
C ARG A 101 7.68 -8.95 1.58
N PHE A 102 8.56 -9.71 0.94
CA PHE A 102 8.90 -11.08 1.34
C PHE A 102 10.25 -11.22 2.03
N LEU A 103 10.94 -10.11 2.39
CA LEU A 103 12.24 -10.12 3.10
C LEU A 103 12.27 -11.08 4.29
N LYS A 104 11.27 -11.01 5.18
CA LYS A 104 11.17 -11.88 6.36
C LYS A 104 11.02 -13.37 6.03
N ARG A 105 10.49 -13.69 4.85
CA ARG A 105 10.21 -15.07 4.40
C ARG A 105 11.27 -15.61 3.45
N ALA A 106 12.26 -14.79 3.10
CA ALA A 106 13.34 -15.14 2.18
C ALA A 106 14.34 -16.16 2.74
N ASN A 107 14.28 -16.43 4.05
CA ASN A 107 15.26 -17.27 4.77
C ASN A 107 16.71 -16.75 4.62
N LEU A 108 16.87 -15.43 4.59
CA LEU A 108 18.16 -14.75 4.59
C LEU A 108 18.71 -14.66 6.02
N THR A 109 20.03 -14.72 6.14
CA THR A 109 20.73 -14.40 7.38
C THR A 109 20.62 -12.91 7.71
N ASN A 110 20.85 -12.54 8.98
CA ASN A 110 20.85 -11.13 9.38
C ASN A 110 21.88 -10.29 8.61
N ALA A 111 23.04 -10.87 8.28
CA ALA A 111 24.07 -10.20 7.49
C ALA A 111 23.59 -9.94 6.05
N GLU A 112 22.92 -10.90 5.43
CA GLU A 112 22.35 -10.73 4.09
C GLU A 112 21.21 -9.70 4.09
N LEU A 113 20.34 -9.72 5.12
CA LEU A 113 19.27 -8.74 5.27
C LEU A 113 19.83 -7.32 5.41
N ALA A 114 20.82 -7.11 6.29
CA ALA A 114 21.47 -5.82 6.47
C ALA A 114 22.16 -5.32 5.19
N ALA A 115 22.70 -6.22 4.36
CA ALA A 115 23.34 -5.88 3.10
C ALA A 115 22.35 -5.58 1.97
N LYS A 116 21.23 -6.31 1.90
CA LYS A 116 20.30 -6.27 0.75
C LYS A 116 19.12 -5.33 0.96
N ALA A 117 18.55 -5.30 2.16
CA ALA A 117 17.31 -4.59 2.42
C ALA A 117 17.40 -3.07 2.14
N PRO A 118 18.46 -2.33 2.54
CA PRO A 118 18.54 -0.90 2.26
C PRO A 118 18.44 -0.58 0.76
N SER A 119 19.24 -1.26 -0.06
CA SER A 119 19.24 -1.04 -1.52
C SER A 119 17.91 -1.40 -2.17
N LEU A 120 17.25 -2.48 -1.72
CA LEU A 120 15.92 -2.85 -2.23
C LEU A 120 14.86 -1.79 -1.91
N HIS A 121 14.87 -1.24 -0.69
CA HIS A 121 13.92 -0.18 -0.30
C HIS A 121 14.17 1.12 -1.07
N GLU A 122 15.44 1.52 -1.25
CA GLU A 122 15.81 2.70 -2.03
C GLU A 122 15.38 2.59 -3.48
N LYS A 123 15.70 1.45 -4.13
CA LYS A 123 15.30 1.19 -5.53
C LYS A 123 13.78 1.16 -5.69
N LEU A 124 13.07 0.55 -4.74
CA LEU A 124 11.61 0.51 -4.78
C LEU A 124 11.01 1.91 -4.61
N LEU A 125 11.49 2.70 -3.64
CA LEU A 125 11.06 4.09 -3.46
C LEU A 125 11.25 4.89 -4.76
N ASP A 126 12.40 4.74 -5.42
CA ASP A 126 12.71 5.43 -6.67
C ASP A 126 11.79 5.02 -7.82
N ALA A 127 11.47 3.74 -7.91
CA ALA A 127 10.51 3.25 -8.89
C ALA A 127 9.10 3.81 -8.62
N MET A 128 8.67 3.84 -7.34
CA MET A 128 7.35 4.35 -6.94
C MET A 128 7.22 5.87 -7.12
N LEU A 129 8.28 6.64 -6.86
CA LEU A 129 8.26 8.10 -7.06
C LEU A 129 8.26 8.49 -8.55
N LYS A 130 8.89 7.68 -9.40
CA LYS A 130 8.85 7.87 -10.87
C LYS A 130 7.48 7.58 -11.45
N ASP A 131 6.77 6.61 -10.88
CA ASP A 131 5.46 6.14 -11.34
C ASP A 131 4.52 5.89 -10.16
N GLU A 132 4.03 6.98 -9.55
CA GLU A 132 3.16 6.93 -8.37
C GLU A 132 1.82 6.21 -8.63
N GLN A 133 1.43 6.09 -9.90
CA GLN A 133 0.19 5.43 -10.35
C GLN A 133 0.42 3.96 -10.73
N SER A 134 1.64 3.45 -10.54
CA SER A 134 1.98 2.07 -10.82
C SER A 134 1.06 1.11 -10.06
N LYS A 135 0.55 0.10 -10.77
CA LYS A 135 -0.23 -1.01 -10.19
C LYS A 135 0.66 -1.99 -9.45
N LEU A 136 1.25 -1.53 -8.35
CA LEU A 136 1.97 -2.37 -7.40
C LEU A 136 0.99 -2.99 -6.39
N PRO A 137 1.39 -4.08 -5.71
CA PRO A 137 0.53 -4.74 -4.71
C PRO A 137 0.25 -3.89 -3.45
N PHE A 138 0.86 -2.70 -3.34
CA PHE A 138 0.65 -1.71 -2.29
C PHE A 138 1.01 -0.32 -2.82
N THR A 139 0.44 0.73 -2.21
CA THR A 139 0.68 2.13 -2.60
C THR A 139 1.96 2.68 -1.99
N LEU A 140 2.43 3.83 -2.48
CA LEU A 140 3.58 4.53 -1.88
C LEU A 140 3.30 4.93 -0.42
N THR A 141 2.06 5.30 -0.10
CA THR A 141 1.62 5.54 1.27
C THR A 141 1.78 4.29 2.13
N ASP A 142 1.26 3.13 1.70
CA ASP A 142 1.38 1.86 2.43
C ASP A 142 2.85 1.46 2.66
N PHE A 143 3.70 1.70 1.65
CA PHE A 143 5.13 1.46 1.76
C PHE A 143 5.77 2.32 2.87
N LEU A 144 5.46 3.62 2.91
CA LEU A 144 6.03 4.54 3.88
C LEU A 144 5.46 4.35 5.29
N THR A 145 4.16 4.10 5.44
CA THR A 145 3.51 4.03 6.76
C THR A 145 3.49 2.63 7.37
N GLY A 146 3.70 1.58 6.56
CA GLY A 146 3.68 0.19 7.01
C GLY A 146 5.01 -0.50 6.83
N ILE A 147 5.48 -0.59 5.59
CA ILE A 147 6.63 -1.44 5.24
C ILE A 147 7.95 -0.89 5.80
N VAL A 148 8.23 0.41 5.62
CA VAL A 148 9.49 1.01 6.10
C VAL A 148 9.61 0.94 7.63
N PRO A 149 8.62 1.36 8.44
CA PRO A 149 8.68 1.22 9.90
C PRO A 149 8.83 -0.24 10.34
N GLN A 150 8.09 -1.16 9.74
CA GLN A 150 8.21 -2.59 10.05
C GLN A 150 9.63 -3.10 9.76
N SER A 151 10.27 -2.65 8.68
CA SER A 151 11.66 -2.99 8.37
C SER A 151 12.65 -2.45 9.41
N VAL A 152 12.36 -1.31 10.05
CA VAL A 152 13.16 -0.82 11.20
C VAL A 152 12.96 -1.72 12.42
N ASP A 153 11.71 -2.06 12.75
CA ASP A 153 11.39 -2.92 13.90
C ASP A 153 12.01 -4.32 13.77
N GLN A 154 12.05 -4.86 12.54
CA GLN A 154 12.70 -6.14 12.24
C GLN A 154 14.23 -6.02 12.05
N GLN A 155 14.82 -4.82 12.23
CA GLN A 155 16.25 -4.55 12.09
C GLN A 155 16.81 -4.79 10.67
N TYR A 156 15.97 -4.69 9.65
CA TYR A 156 16.38 -4.72 8.24
C TYR A 156 16.88 -3.37 7.76
N LEU A 157 16.38 -2.29 8.38
CA LEU A 157 16.83 -0.92 8.16
C LEU A 157 17.24 -0.30 9.50
N THR A 158 18.21 0.60 9.46
CA THR A 158 18.46 1.51 10.59
C THR A 158 17.45 2.65 10.59
N VAL A 159 17.35 3.37 11.73
CA VAL A 159 16.49 4.56 11.84
C VAL A 159 16.94 5.63 10.84
N GLU A 160 18.25 5.80 10.64
CA GLU A 160 18.83 6.77 9.72
C GLU A 160 18.50 6.44 8.26
N GLN A 161 18.55 5.16 7.89
CA GLN A 161 18.15 4.70 6.56
C GLN A 161 16.67 4.96 6.30
N ALA A 162 15.79 4.64 7.26
CA ALA A 162 14.36 4.93 7.14
C ALA A 162 14.08 6.44 7.08
N GLN A 163 14.77 7.24 7.89
CA GLN A 163 14.67 8.70 7.84
C GLN A 163 15.08 9.26 6.48
N ALA A 164 16.13 8.72 5.86
CA ALA A 164 16.56 9.12 4.52
C ALA A 164 15.48 8.80 3.47
N LEU A 165 14.82 7.64 3.55
CA LEU A 165 13.69 7.29 2.68
C LEU A 165 12.52 8.27 2.85
N PHE A 166 12.14 8.59 4.09
CA PHE A 166 11.06 9.55 4.36
C PHE A 166 11.39 10.96 3.89
N ALA A 167 12.61 11.43 4.13
CA ALA A 167 13.05 12.74 3.66
C ALA A 167 13.00 12.83 2.12
N ARG A 168 13.43 11.78 1.43
CA ARG A 168 13.38 11.70 -0.03
C ARG A 168 11.96 11.67 -0.56
N ALA A 169 11.09 10.85 0.03
CA ALA A 169 9.67 10.80 -0.31
C ALA A 169 9.00 12.17 -0.13
N LYS A 170 9.21 12.82 1.02
CA LYS A 170 8.69 14.17 1.30
C LYS A 170 9.18 15.21 0.28
N ALA A 171 10.43 15.12 -0.16
CA ALA A 171 11.01 16.10 -1.10
C ALA A 171 10.59 15.89 -2.56
N THR A 172 10.25 14.65 -2.93
CA THR A 172 10.09 14.27 -4.35
C THR A 172 8.64 13.92 -4.71
N ALA A 173 7.84 13.45 -3.76
CA ALA A 173 6.47 13.03 -4.02
C ALA A 173 5.61 14.21 -4.49
N LYS A 174 4.74 13.95 -5.48
CA LYS A 174 3.86 14.97 -6.06
C LYS A 174 2.59 15.15 -5.25
N ALA A 175 2.05 14.06 -4.71
CA ALA A 175 0.81 14.07 -3.95
C ALA A 175 1.03 14.55 -2.50
N ASP A 176 0.21 15.50 -2.06
CA ASP A 176 0.18 16.00 -0.67
C ASP A 176 -0.02 14.85 0.33
N ASP A 177 -0.86 13.87 -0.01
CA ASP A 177 -1.10 12.69 0.83
C ASP A 177 0.19 11.92 1.09
N THR A 178 1.02 11.70 0.07
CA THR A 178 2.30 11.00 0.18
C THR A 178 3.30 11.82 1.01
N GLN A 179 3.38 13.13 0.77
CA GLN A 179 4.26 14.00 1.56
C GLN A 179 3.87 14.02 3.03
N ALA A 180 2.57 14.07 3.32
CA ALA A 180 2.02 14.04 4.67
C ALA A 180 2.29 12.69 5.34
N ALA A 181 2.10 11.58 4.62
CA ALA A 181 2.38 10.24 5.09
C ALA A 181 3.86 10.03 5.42
N ALA A 182 4.77 10.46 4.54
CA ALA A 182 6.21 10.41 4.78
C ALA A 182 6.60 11.18 6.05
N LEU A 183 6.06 12.40 6.22
CA LEU A 183 6.34 13.22 7.39
C LEU A 183 5.80 12.58 8.67
N LEU A 184 4.55 12.12 8.67
CA LEU A 184 3.95 11.50 9.85
C LEU A 184 4.65 10.18 10.22
N ALA A 185 4.95 9.33 9.24
CA ALA A 185 5.67 8.08 9.47
C ALA A 185 7.06 8.32 10.06
N SER A 186 7.76 9.38 9.63
CA SER A 186 9.05 9.75 10.20
C SER A 186 9.02 10.07 11.70
N LEU A 187 7.87 10.53 12.21
CA LEU A 187 7.68 10.82 13.65
C LEU A 187 7.47 9.54 14.47
N SER A 188 6.95 8.48 13.85
CA SER A 188 6.73 7.19 14.54
C SER A 188 8.00 6.38 14.76
N LEU A 189 9.12 6.74 14.10
CA LEU A 189 10.37 6.04 14.30
C LEU A 189 10.89 6.25 15.73
N PRO A 190 11.43 5.22 16.38
CA PRO A 190 11.96 5.35 17.73
C PRO A 190 13.12 6.36 17.75
N ASN A 191 12.86 7.54 18.33
CA ASN A 191 13.88 8.56 18.53
C ASN A 191 14.72 8.21 19.76
N ARG A 192 15.76 7.40 19.57
CA ARG A 192 16.65 6.94 20.65
C ARG A 192 17.53 8.05 21.25
N ALA A 193 17.59 9.22 20.61
CA ALA A 193 18.40 10.34 21.09
C ALA A 193 17.74 11.15 22.21
N ILE A 194 16.40 11.10 22.34
CA ILE A 194 15.67 11.84 23.38
C ILE A 194 15.33 10.86 24.50
N GLN A 195 16.04 10.95 25.62
CA GLN A 195 15.77 10.09 26.78
C GLN A 195 14.61 10.59 27.63
N ASP A 196 14.38 11.92 27.63
CA ASP A 196 13.31 12.54 28.39
C ASP A 196 11.95 12.38 27.68
N GLU A 197 10.99 11.79 28.38
CA GLU A 197 9.67 11.50 27.83
C GLU A 197 8.86 12.77 27.56
N GLY A 198 9.00 13.79 28.43
CA GLY A 198 8.33 15.08 28.25
C GLY A 198 8.85 15.87 27.06
N GLU A 199 10.17 15.90 26.87
CA GLU A 199 10.81 16.51 25.69
C GLU A 199 10.37 15.81 24.40
N ARG A 200 10.29 14.48 24.44
CA ARG A 200 9.81 13.69 23.30
C ARG A 200 8.36 14.04 22.96
N GLU A 201 7.48 14.05 23.95
CA GLU A 201 6.07 14.39 23.77
C GLU A 201 5.90 15.81 23.21
N GLN A 202 6.66 16.80 23.72
CA GLN A 202 6.61 18.17 23.20
C GLN A 202 7.08 18.26 21.74
N LYS A 203 8.14 17.55 21.38
CA LYS A 203 8.64 17.52 20.01
C LYS A 203 7.65 16.84 19.07
N ASP A 204 7.07 15.73 19.49
CA ASP A 204 6.06 15.00 18.73
C ASP A 204 4.79 15.83 18.56
N LEU A 205 4.36 16.56 19.59
CA LEU A 205 3.26 17.51 19.53
C LEU A 205 3.53 18.63 18.51
N ALA A 206 4.71 19.26 18.57
CA ALA A 206 5.09 20.32 17.65
C ALA A 206 5.14 19.82 16.19
N ALA A 207 5.68 18.63 15.97
CA ALA A 207 5.76 18.03 14.65
C ALA A 207 4.37 17.63 14.11
N ASN A 208 3.50 17.05 14.93
CA ASN A 208 2.13 16.73 14.55
C ASN A 208 1.30 18.00 14.24
N LYS A 209 1.50 19.09 14.99
CA LYS A 209 0.89 20.39 14.66
C LYS A 209 1.31 20.86 13.27
N ALA A 210 2.59 20.78 12.96
CA ALA A 210 3.10 21.18 11.64
C ALA A 210 2.50 20.32 10.51
N VAL A 211 2.37 19.00 10.70
CA VAL A 211 1.71 18.10 9.74
C VAL A 211 0.24 18.49 9.56
N ALA A 212 -0.50 18.66 10.64
CA ALA A 212 -1.93 18.99 10.62
C ALA A 212 -2.20 20.35 9.95
N GLN A 213 -1.34 21.34 10.19
CA GLN A 213 -1.44 22.67 9.57
C GLN A 213 -1.09 22.64 8.08
N LYS A 214 -0.02 21.93 7.71
CA LYS A 214 0.46 21.89 6.32
C LYS A 214 -0.42 21.02 5.43
N PHE A 215 -0.99 19.94 5.95
CA PHE A 215 -1.74 18.95 5.18
C PHE A 215 -3.16 18.70 5.74
N PRO A 216 -3.98 19.74 5.95
CA PRO A 216 -5.21 19.62 6.74
C PRO A 216 -6.29 18.73 6.11
N LYS A 217 -6.20 18.43 4.81
CA LYS A 217 -7.20 17.65 4.07
C LYS A 217 -6.78 16.20 3.83
N THR A 218 -5.55 15.83 4.21
CA THR A 218 -5.05 14.48 3.99
C THR A 218 -5.45 13.57 5.16
N PRO A 219 -5.50 12.24 4.96
CA PRO A 219 -5.70 11.29 6.07
C PRO A 219 -4.63 11.46 7.16
N SER A 220 -3.37 11.66 6.79
CA SER A 220 -2.27 11.88 7.74
C SER A 220 -2.38 13.20 8.50
N GLY A 221 -2.83 14.29 7.86
CA GLY A 221 -3.09 15.54 8.58
C GLY A 221 -4.28 15.45 9.53
N THR A 222 -5.29 14.64 9.19
CA THR A 222 -6.40 14.32 10.09
C THR A 222 -5.93 13.51 11.29
N ALA A 223 -5.11 12.48 11.07
CA ALA A 223 -4.50 11.68 12.14
C ALA A 223 -3.61 12.54 13.05
N ALA A 224 -2.77 13.39 12.48
CA ALA A 224 -1.91 14.31 13.23
C ALA A 224 -2.73 15.28 14.09
N ARG A 225 -3.83 15.83 13.56
CA ARG A 225 -4.75 16.68 14.34
C ARG A 225 -5.41 15.92 15.49
N GLY A 226 -5.78 14.66 15.26
CA GLY A 226 -6.31 13.78 16.30
C GLY A 226 -5.29 13.53 17.42
N PHE A 227 -4.02 13.35 17.07
CA PHE A 227 -2.92 13.27 18.04
C PHE A 227 -2.77 14.57 18.85
N VAL A 228 -2.70 15.72 18.17
CA VAL A 228 -2.61 17.04 18.83
C VAL A 228 -3.77 17.24 19.81
N ASN A 229 -4.99 16.96 19.37
CA ASN A 229 -6.18 17.11 20.22
C ASN A 229 -6.13 16.19 21.46
N ARG A 230 -5.60 14.98 21.32
CA ARG A 230 -5.44 14.06 22.44
C ARG A 230 -4.50 14.62 23.50
N VAL A 231 -3.31 15.07 23.07
CA VAL A 231 -2.29 15.60 23.97
C VAL A 231 -2.73 16.91 24.63
N GLU A 232 -3.43 17.78 23.91
CA GLU A 232 -3.82 19.10 24.45
C GLU A 232 -5.09 19.08 25.30
N ASN A 233 -6.05 18.21 24.96
CA ASN A 233 -7.40 18.24 25.53
C ASN A 233 -7.83 16.95 26.25
N LEU A 234 -7.18 15.81 25.99
CA LEU A 234 -7.56 14.50 26.54
C LEU A 234 -6.47 13.93 27.45
N VAL A 235 -5.94 14.77 28.35
CA VAL A 235 -4.94 14.40 29.36
C VAL A 235 -5.46 14.69 30.76
N GLU A 236 -4.88 14.02 31.76
CA GLU A 236 -5.26 14.19 33.16
C GLU A 236 -5.19 15.66 33.60
N GLY A 237 -6.15 16.08 34.43
CA GLY A 237 -6.24 17.45 34.92
C GLY A 237 -6.85 18.46 33.94
N LYS A 238 -7.13 18.09 32.67
CA LYS A 238 -7.92 18.92 31.76
C LYS A 238 -9.42 18.70 31.95
N PRO A 239 -10.26 19.73 31.73
CA PRO A 239 -11.69 19.54 31.66
C PRO A 239 -12.06 18.55 30.55
N VAL A 240 -12.83 17.51 30.89
CA VAL A 240 -13.39 16.57 29.92
C VAL A 240 -14.30 17.30 28.93
N LEU A 241 -14.22 16.91 27.65
CA LEU A 241 -15.11 17.43 26.61
C LEU A 241 -16.56 17.05 26.90
N ASP A 242 -17.46 18.02 26.81
CA ASP A 242 -18.88 17.75 26.94
C ASP A 242 -19.40 17.02 25.69
N PHE A 243 -20.34 16.11 25.89
CA PHE A 243 -20.98 15.37 24.81
C PHE A 243 -22.44 15.09 25.15
N THR A 244 -23.23 14.86 24.12
CA THR A 244 -24.64 14.46 24.22
C THR A 244 -24.79 13.07 23.63
N THR A 245 -25.43 12.17 24.35
CA THR A 245 -25.74 10.82 23.87
C THR A 245 -27.07 10.37 24.46
N LYS A 246 -27.51 9.18 24.07
CA LYS A 246 -28.68 8.54 24.64
C LYS A 246 -28.30 7.30 25.42
N ASP A 247 -29.07 6.98 26.45
CA ASP A 247 -28.95 5.73 27.18
C ASP A 247 -29.71 4.58 26.48
N VAL A 248 -29.80 3.43 27.16
CA VAL A 248 -30.48 2.22 26.64
C VAL A 248 -32.00 2.38 26.53
N GLU A 249 -32.58 3.42 27.13
CA GLU A 249 -34.01 3.76 27.08
C GLU A 249 -34.28 4.92 26.11
N ASP A 250 -33.29 5.28 25.28
CA ASP A 250 -33.33 6.41 24.32
C ASP A 250 -33.47 7.79 25.01
N VAL A 251 -33.16 7.89 26.31
CA VAL A 251 -33.17 9.15 27.06
C VAL A 251 -31.88 9.91 26.76
N GLU A 252 -32.03 11.13 26.24
CA GLU A 252 -30.90 12.02 25.98
C GLU A 252 -30.31 12.54 27.28
N PHE A 253 -28.98 12.48 27.41
CA PHE A 253 -28.24 13.09 28.51
C PHE A 253 -26.96 13.75 28.00
N LYS A 254 -26.45 14.71 28.78
CA LYS A 254 -25.16 15.35 28.57
C LYS A 254 -24.21 15.05 29.70
N LEU A 255 -22.91 15.01 29.42
CA LEU A 255 -21.91 14.82 30.48
C LEU A 255 -21.95 15.97 31.50
N SER A 256 -22.19 17.19 31.05
CA SER A 256 -22.35 18.36 31.90
C SER A 256 -23.53 18.30 32.87
N ASP A 257 -24.53 17.43 32.65
CA ASP A 257 -25.65 17.23 33.57
C ASP A 257 -25.20 16.57 34.90
N TYR A 258 -24.00 15.96 34.92
CA TYR A 258 -23.44 15.28 36.08
C TYR A 258 -22.45 16.15 36.89
N ARG A 259 -22.41 17.47 36.66
CA ARG A 259 -21.57 18.39 37.45
C ARG A 259 -21.86 18.24 38.95
N GLY A 260 -20.79 18.19 39.75
CA GLY A 260 -20.87 17.97 41.20
C GLY A 260 -20.90 16.49 41.62
N LYS A 261 -20.86 15.54 40.66
CA LYS A 261 -20.75 14.10 40.93
C LYS A 261 -19.40 13.57 40.47
N VAL A 262 -18.97 12.45 41.06
CA VAL A 262 -17.90 11.62 40.52
C VAL A 262 -18.50 10.75 39.42
N VAL A 263 -17.91 10.79 38.23
CA VAL A 263 -18.39 10.08 37.04
C VAL A 263 -17.31 9.11 36.58
N LEU A 264 -17.68 7.84 36.38
CA LEU A 264 -16.87 6.86 35.67
C LEU A 264 -17.41 6.74 34.25
N LEU A 265 -16.55 6.95 33.24
CA LEU A 265 -16.87 6.72 31.84
C LEU A 265 -16.24 5.41 31.39
N ASP A 266 -17.05 4.51 30.86
CA ASP A 266 -16.63 3.21 30.32
C ASP A 266 -17.01 3.11 28.84
N PHE A 267 -16.02 2.81 27.99
CA PHE A 267 -16.18 2.66 26.55
C PHE A 267 -16.16 1.17 26.18
N TRP A 268 -17.34 0.61 25.88
CA TRP A 268 -17.52 -0.82 25.59
C TRP A 268 -18.39 -1.05 24.33
N GLY A 269 -18.47 -2.29 23.83
CA GLY A 269 -19.33 -2.66 22.69
C GLY A 269 -19.63 -4.15 22.60
N PHE A 270 -20.73 -4.51 21.93
CA PHE A 270 -21.09 -5.90 21.60
C PHE A 270 -20.50 -6.24 20.23
N TRP A 271 -19.49 -7.11 20.17
CA TRP A 271 -18.86 -7.57 18.93
C TRP A 271 -19.26 -9.00 18.60
#